data_AF-E6XL82-F1
#
_entry.id   AF-E6XL82-F1
#
_cell.length_a   1.000
_cell.length_b   1.000
_cell.length_c   1.000
_cell.angle_alpha   90.00
_cell.angle_beta   90.00
_cell.angle_gamma   90.00
#
_symmetry.space_group_name_H-M   'P 1'
#
loop_
_entity.id
_entity.type
_entity.pdbx_description
1 polymer ?
#
loop_
_entity_poly.entity_id
_entity_poly.type
_entity_poly.pdbx_seq_one_letter_code
_entity_poly.pdbx_strand_id
1 'polypeptide(L)'
;MNDPFVESLLTAYAEVYLSAWDNLRLILSECALNECEARGFEVEFAADSDLSCYYWVQIGDIWLNCGRTNAYSVTIENVTADDFERVKVKNNVECALLSQAQIGLLCMQNAHFDHC
;
A
#
# COMPACT_ATOMS: atom_id res chain seq x y z
N MET A 1 -17.51 -8.37 4.23
CA MET A 1 -17.10 -9.50 3.37
C MET A 1 -15.96 -8.93 2.57
N ASN A 2 -14.73 -9.40 2.79
CA ASN A 2 -13.59 -8.85 2.07
C ASN A 2 -13.70 -9.20 0.59
N ASP A 3 -13.31 -8.26 -0.27
CA ASP A 3 -13.31 -8.45 -1.70
C ASP A 3 -12.26 -9.53 -2.06
N PRO A 4 -12.61 -10.58 -2.83
CA PRO A 4 -11.69 -11.66 -3.20
C PRO A 4 -10.39 -11.18 -3.83
N PHE A 5 -10.41 -10.06 -4.56
CA PHE A 5 -9.21 -9.45 -5.12
C PHE A 5 -8.28 -8.92 -4.03
N VAL A 6 -8.83 -8.21 -3.04
CA VAL A 6 -8.04 -7.67 -1.93
C VAL A 6 -7.42 -8.78 -1.09
N GLU A 7 -8.14 -9.86 -0.83
CA GLU A 7 -7.58 -11.02 -0.13
C GLU A 7 -6.43 -11.67 -0.91
N SER A 8 -6.60 -11.82 -2.24
CA SER A 8 -5.53 -12.33 -3.11
C SER A 8 -4.31 -11.42 -3.11
N LEU A 9 -4.51 -10.10 -3.14
CA LEU A 9 -3.44 -9.10 -3.11
C LEU A 9 -2.65 -9.19 -1.81
N LEU A 10 -3.35 -9.17 -0.66
CA LEU A 10 -2.71 -9.27 0.65
C LEU A 10 -1.96 -10.59 0.81
N THR A 11 -2.49 -11.68 0.27
CA THR A 11 -1.82 -12.99 0.27
C THR A 11 -0.57 -12.98 -0.60
N ALA A 12 -0.64 -12.43 -1.81
CA ALA A 12 0.47 -12.39 -2.75
C ALA A 12 1.66 -11.57 -2.23
N TYR A 13 1.39 -10.53 -1.44
CA TYR A 13 2.39 -9.58 -0.95
C TYR A 13 2.63 -9.66 0.57
N ALA A 14 2.15 -10.72 1.24
CA ALA A 14 2.24 -10.87 2.70
C ALA A 14 3.69 -10.83 3.25
N GLU A 15 4.65 -11.35 2.48
CA GLU A 15 6.08 -11.41 2.86
C GLU A 15 6.94 -10.36 2.14
N VAL A 16 6.29 -9.39 1.47
CA VAL A 16 6.96 -8.32 0.76
C VAL A 16 7.07 -7.09 1.66
N TYR A 17 8.31 -6.76 2.05
CA TYR A 17 8.63 -5.58 2.86
C TYR A 17 9.18 -4.49 1.97
N LEU A 18 8.41 -3.43 1.77
CA LEU A 18 8.80 -2.28 0.94
C LEU A 18 8.73 -0.99 1.75
N SER A 19 9.17 0.11 1.15
CA SER A 19 8.82 1.44 1.66
C SER A 19 7.31 1.66 1.58
N ALA A 20 6.77 2.51 2.44
CA ALA A 20 5.32 2.81 2.40
C ALA A 20 4.89 3.41 1.05
N TRP A 21 5.78 4.17 0.41
CA TRP A 21 5.56 4.72 -0.93
C TRP A 21 5.51 3.64 -2.01
N ASP A 22 6.39 2.64 -1.92
CA ASP A 22 6.42 1.55 -2.89
C ASP A 22 5.23 0.59 -2.70
N ASN A 23 4.79 0.36 -1.45
CA ASN A 23 3.52 -0.34 -1.17
C ASN A 23 2.33 0.39 -1.79
N LEU A 24 2.25 1.72 -1.66
CA LEU A 24 1.20 2.53 -2.30
C LEU A 24 1.20 2.32 -3.82
N ARG A 25 2.36 2.44 -4.46
CA ARG A 25 2.52 2.28 -5.91
C ARG A 25 2.18 0.87 -6.36
N LEU A 26 2.61 -0.14 -5.61
CA LEU A 26 2.33 -1.55 -5.87
C LEU A 26 0.82 -1.79 -5.92
N ILE A 27 0.09 -1.41 -4.87
CA ILE A 27 -1.36 -1.63 -4.78
C ILE A 27 -2.10 -0.89 -5.90
N LEU A 28 -1.80 0.39 -6.11
CA LEU A 28 -2.47 1.17 -7.17
C LEU A 28 -2.22 0.58 -8.57
N SER A 29 -1.03 0.03 -8.79
CA SER A 29 -0.67 -0.62 -10.06
C SER A 29 -1.39 -1.95 -10.23
N GLU A 30 -1.45 -2.79 -9.20
CA GLU A 30 -2.22 -4.04 -9.21
C GLU A 30 -3.71 -3.78 -9.46
N CYS A 31 -4.28 -2.77 -8.82
CA CYS A 31 -5.67 -2.38 -9.06
C CYS A 31 -5.88 -1.98 -10.52
N ALA A 32 -5.02 -1.13 -11.08
CA ALA A 32 -5.12 -0.70 -12.47
C ALA A 32 -4.96 -1.86 -13.47
N LEU A 33 -4.05 -2.80 -13.22
CA LEU A 33 -3.83 -3.98 -14.07
C LEU A 33 -5.02 -4.96 -14.04
N ASN A 34 -5.77 -4.98 -12.93
CA ASN A 34 -6.96 -5.82 -12.75
C ASN A 34 -8.27 -5.04 -12.98
N GLU A 35 -8.21 -3.86 -13.62
CA GLU A 35 -9.36 -3.01 -13.94
C GLU A 35 -10.20 -2.62 -12.70
N CYS A 36 -9.55 -2.54 -11.54
CA CYS A 36 -10.14 -2.15 -10.27
C CYS A 36 -9.87 -0.67 -9.98
N GLU A 37 -10.92 0.11 -9.68
CA GLU A 37 -10.75 1.50 -9.27
C GLU A 37 -10.19 1.59 -7.85
N ALA A 38 -9.06 2.29 -7.70
CA ALA A 38 -8.44 2.55 -6.41
C ALA A 38 -7.92 3.99 -6.31
N ARG A 39 -7.81 4.49 -5.08
CA ARG A 39 -7.32 5.86 -4.80
C ARG A 39 -6.31 5.84 -3.67
N GLY A 40 -5.20 6.55 -3.88
CA GLY A 40 -4.17 6.74 -2.87
C GLY A 40 -4.42 8.00 -2.04
N PHE A 41 -4.12 7.93 -0.76
CA PHE A 41 -4.29 9.04 0.18
C PHE A 41 -3.10 9.16 1.12
N GLU A 42 -2.77 10.40 1.47
CA GLU A 42 -1.98 10.71 2.65
C GLU A 42 -2.98 11.01 3.78
N VAL A 43 -2.90 10.24 4.86
CA VAL A 43 -3.74 10.43 6.05
C VAL A 43 -2.89 10.81 7.25
N GLU A 44 -3.47 11.59 8.14
CA GLU A 44 -2.83 12.05 9.37
C GLU A 44 -3.51 11.43 10.58
N PHE A 45 -2.73 10.78 11.44
CA PHE A 45 -3.17 10.36 12.77
C PHE A 45 -2.87 11.47 13.78
N ALA A 46 -3.91 11.96 14.44
CA ALA A 46 -3.78 12.85 15.57
C ALA A 46 -3.63 12.01 16.85
N ALA A 47 -2.40 11.57 17.15
CA ALA A 47 -2.05 11.04 18.46
C ALA A 47 -1.43 12.16 19.31
N ASP A 48 -1.74 12.17 20.61
CA ASP A 48 -1.61 13.27 21.61
C ASP A 48 -0.32 14.12 21.65
N SER A 49 0.70 13.87 20.84
CA SER A 49 1.90 14.72 20.78
C SER A 49 2.69 14.71 19.47
N ASP A 50 2.38 13.86 18.49
CA ASP A 50 3.14 13.77 17.24
C ASP A 50 2.22 13.45 16.05
N LEU A 51 2.20 14.36 15.07
CA LEU A 51 1.48 14.16 13.82
C LEU A 51 2.22 13.11 12.99
N SER A 52 1.60 11.94 12.83
CA SER A 52 2.14 10.88 11.98
C SER A 52 1.32 10.76 10.71
N CYS A 53 1.99 10.93 9.56
CA CYS A 53 1.38 10.71 8.25
C CYS A 53 1.57 9.27 7.78
N TYR A 54 0.57 8.72 7.11
CA TYR A 54 0.55 7.38 6.53
C TYR A 54 0.04 7.43 5.10
N TYR A 55 0.44 6.45 4.29
CA TYR A 55 -0.12 6.22 2.97
C TYR A 55 -1.18 5.14 3.03
N TRP A 56 -2.40 5.47 2.60
CA TRP A 56 -3.53 4.55 2.54
C TRP A 56 -4.03 4.40 1.10
N VAL A 57 -4.61 3.24 0.78
CA VAL A 57 -5.32 2.99 -0.49
C VAL A 57 -6.76 2.59 -0.20
N GLN A 58 -7.68 3.21 -0.92
CA GLN A 58 -9.09 2.80 -0.96
C GLN A 58 -9.34 1.96 -2.21
N ILE A 59 -9.96 0.78 -2.04
CA ILE A 59 -10.43 -0.11 -3.09
C ILE A 59 -11.90 -0.43 -2.79
N GLY A 60 -12.83 0.22 -3.50
CA GLY A 60 -14.25 0.19 -3.13
C GLY A 60 -14.46 0.71 -1.68
N ASP A 61 -15.00 -0.15 -0.82
CA ASP A 61 -15.22 0.14 0.62
C ASP A 61 -14.05 -0.32 1.52
N ILE A 62 -13.03 -0.97 0.95
CA ILE A 62 -11.90 -1.50 1.70
C ILE A 62 -10.75 -0.49 1.72
N TRP A 63 -10.14 -0.34 2.89
CA TRP A 63 -9.01 0.53 3.11
C TRP A 63 -7.79 -0.28 3.52
N LEU A 64 -6.68 -0.04 2.82
CA LEU A 64 -5.40 -0.68 3.07
C LEU A 64 -4.39 0.36 3.58
N ASN A 65 -3.66 0.01 4.63
CA ASN A 65 -2.57 0.78 5.19
C ASN A 65 -1.26 0.32 4.55
N CYS A 66 -0.56 1.24 3.87
CA CYS A 66 0.75 0.99 3.26
C CYS A 66 1.91 1.28 4.21
N GLY A 67 1.64 1.90 5.37
CA GLY A 67 2.61 2.29 6.39
C GLY A 67 2.81 3.80 6.52
N ARG A 68 3.67 4.19 7.47
CA ARG A 68 4.03 5.61 7.72
C ARG A 68 4.80 6.19 6.53
N THR A 69 4.62 7.46 6.21
CA THR A 69 5.21 8.07 5.00
C THR A 69 6.74 8.02 4.95
N ASN A 70 7.42 7.86 6.09
CA ASN A 70 8.87 7.72 6.21
C ASN A 70 9.34 6.27 6.50
N ALA A 71 8.44 5.29 6.47
CA ALA A 71 8.80 3.90 6.68
C ALA A 71 9.43 3.27 5.42
N TYR A 72 10.50 2.51 5.62
CA TYR A 72 11.31 1.92 4.54
C TYR A 72 11.20 0.39 4.45
N SER A 73 10.54 -0.26 5.41
CA SER A 73 10.36 -1.71 5.46
C SER A 73 9.10 -2.03 6.27
N VAL A 74 7.98 -2.14 5.57
CA VAL A 74 6.64 -2.35 6.13
C VAL A 74 5.80 -3.23 5.22
N THR A 75 4.82 -3.90 5.81
CA THR A 75 3.82 -4.74 5.14
C THR A 75 2.55 -3.95 4.83
N ILE A 76 1.73 -4.47 3.91
CA ILE A 76 0.40 -3.95 3.62
C ILE A 76 -0.59 -4.60 4.59
N GLU A 77 -1.44 -3.79 5.22
CA GLU A 77 -2.40 -4.27 6.22
C GLU A 77 -3.80 -3.71 5.96
N ASN A 78 -4.84 -4.42 6.42
CA ASN A 78 -6.18 -3.87 6.43
C ASN A 78 -6.27 -2.76 7.48
N VAL A 79 -6.92 -1.65 7.12
CA VAL A 79 -7.28 -0.61 8.08
C VAL A 79 -8.36 -1.13 8.99
N THR A 80 -8.19 -0.94 10.30
CA THR A 80 -9.20 -1.28 11.30
C THR A 80 -10.23 -0.15 11.43
N ALA A 81 -11.43 -0.47 11.95
CA ALA A 81 -12.45 0.54 12.19
C ALA A 81 -11.96 1.64 13.16
N ASP A 82 -11.23 1.24 14.20
CA ASP A 82 -10.65 2.16 15.19
C ASP A 82 -9.63 3.12 14.56
N ASP A 83 -8.80 2.63 13.64
CA ASP A 83 -7.84 3.48 12.93
C ASP A 83 -8.56 4.46 12.01
N PHE A 84 -9.61 4.00 11.30
CA PHE A 84 -10.39 4.83 10.40
C PHE A 84 -11.03 6.02 11.12
N GLU A 85 -11.55 5.84 12.33
CA GLU A 85 -12.15 6.91 13.13
C GLU A 85 -11.15 7.95 13.65
N ARG A 86 -9.86 7.59 13.71
CA ARG A 86 -8.77 8.42 14.29
C ARG A 86 -7.98 9.20 13.25
N VAL A 87 -8.23 8.98 11.97
CA VAL A 87 -7.48 9.63 10.89
C VAL A 87 -8.25 10.76 10.24
N LYS A 88 -7.47 11.68 9.68
CA LYS A 88 -7.97 12.69 8.75
C LYS A 88 -7.27 12.53 7.40
N VAL A 89 -8.05 12.44 6.33
CA VAL A 89 -7.50 12.51 4.97
C VAL A 89 -6.93 13.90 4.74
N LYS A 90 -5.64 13.96 4.40
CA LYS A 90 -4.91 15.21 4.16
C LYS A 90 -4.89 15.54 2.67
N ASN A 91 -4.46 14.60 1.84
CA ASN A 91 -4.33 14.78 0.39
C ASN A 91 -4.66 13.49 -0.37
N ASN A 92 -5.13 13.64 -1.60
CA ASN A 92 -5.05 12.56 -2.60
C ASN A 92 -3.60 12.43 -3.06
N VAL A 93 -3.16 11.21 -3.31
CA VAL A 93 -1.81 10.90 -3.75
C VAL A 93 -1.88 10.23 -5.11
N GLU A 94 -1.27 10.89 -6.09
CA GLU A 94 -1.09 10.34 -7.43
C GLU A 94 0.34 9.83 -7.61
N CYS A 95 0.49 8.71 -8.30
CA CYS A 95 1.78 8.15 -8.64
C CYS A 95 1.76 7.51 -10.03
N ALA A 96 2.94 7.41 -10.64
CA ALA A 96 3.08 6.65 -11.88
C ALA A 96 2.84 5.15 -11.61
N LEU A 97 1.84 4.61 -12.30
CA LEU A 97 1.48 3.20 -12.26
C LEU A 97 2.59 2.35 -12.92
N LEU A 98 2.79 1.17 -12.36
CA LEU A 98 3.80 0.21 -12.76
C LEU A 98 3.19 -0.86 -13.65
N SER A 99 3.95 -1.27 -14.65
CA SER A 99 3.68 -2.52 -15.39
C SER A 99 3.98 -3.75 -14.52
N GLN A 100 3.46 -4.92 -14.90
CA GLN A 100 3.74 -6.18 -14.21
C GLN A 100 5.25 -6.47 -14.08
N ALA A 101 6.04 -6.15 -15.11
CA ALA A 101 7.50 -6.35 -15.08
C ALA A 101 8.17 -5.43 -14.04
N GLN A 102 7.71 -4.19 -13.92
CA GLN A 102 8.22 -3.26 -12.91
C GLN A 102 7.80 -3.65 -11.49
N ILE A 103 6.59 -4.19 -11.31
CA ILE A 103 6.14 -4.77 -10.04
C ILE A 103 7.05 -5.94 -9.64
N GLY A 104 7.34 -6.85 -10.58
CA GLY A 104 8.24 -7.98 -10.33
C GLY A 104 9.64 -7.52 -9.89
N LEU A 105 10.20 -6.51 -10.56
CA LEU A 105 11.48 -5.92 -10.17
C LEU A 105 11.43 -5.22 -8.80
N LEU A 106 10.33 -4.52 -8.50
CA LEU A 106 10.14 -3.85 -7.21
C LEU A 106 10.12 -4.85 -6.05
N CYS A 107 9.50 -6.02 -6.25
CA CYS A 107 9.34 -7.04 -5.21
C CYS A 107 10.53 -8.01 -5.10
N MET A 108 11.57 -7.87 -5.93
CA MET A 108 12.77 -8.71 -5.83
C MET A 108 13.58 -8.36 -4.58
N GLN A 109 13.47 -9.18 -3.53
CA GLN A 109 14.24 -9.00 -2.30
C GLN A 109 15.68 -9.52 -2.41
N ASN A 110 15.94 -10.49 -3.29
CA ASN A 110 17.27 -11.05 -3.53
C ASN A 110 17.50 -11.19 -5.04
N ALA A 111 18.51 -10.50 -5.56
CA ALA A 111 19.07 -10.79 -6.87
C ALA A 111 20.40 -11.53 -6.65
N HIS A 112 20.35 -12.85 -6.49
CA HIS A 112 21.57 -13.65 -6.53
C HIS A 112 22.13 -13.61 -7.95
N PHE A 113 23.10 -12.72 -8.17
CA PHE A 113 23.93 -12.66 -9.38
C PHE A 113 25.08 -13.69 -9.33
N ASP A 114 24.92 -14.80 -8.60
CA ASP A 114 26.01 -15.75 -8.31
C ASP A 114 26.09 -16.94 -9.27
N HIS A 115 25.24 -16.99 -10.30
CA HIS A 115 25.31 -18.02 -11.34
C HIS A 115 25.26 -17.40 -12.74
N CYS A 116 26.45 -17.06 -13.24
CA CYS A 116 26.76 -16.85 -14.65
C CYS A 116 27.25 -18.16 -15.27
#